data_AF-A0A2A4X9Z1-F1
#
_entry.id   AF-A0A2A4X9Z1-F1
#
_cell.length_a   1.000
_cell.length_b   1.000
_cell.length_c   1.000
_cell.angle_alpha   90.00
_cell.angle_beta   90.00
_cell.angle_gamma   90.00
#
_symmetry.space_group_name_H-M   'P 1'
#
loop_
_entity.id
_entity.type
_entity.pdbx_description
1 polymer ?
#
loop_
_entity_poly.entity_id
_entity_poly.type
_entity_poly.pdbx_seq_one_letter_code
_entity_poly.pdbx_strand_id
1 'polypeptide(L)'
;MEEIIKNRISECQSKTNDYDRWLRILRVPNVFLIGGGSLLAFLGGAAIISNRFDDITGYMALVGGALTGLHGWFGCETHQQKCRSISAQYTALKFKYEALELEKNSKEEKLKSLEQQYAEFVSGVDVKPWV
;
A
#
# COMPACT_ATOMS: atom_id res chain seq x y z
N MET A 1 10.97 -11.26 -29.19
CA MET A 1 10.51 -9.87 -28.93
C MET A 1 9.10 -9.88 -28.33
N GLU A 2 8.12 -10.49 -29.00
CA GLU A 2 6.75 -10.64 -28.44
C GLU A 2 6.71 -11.41 -27.11
N GLU A 3 7.51 -12.47 -26.98
CA GLU A 3 7.62 -13.22 -25.72
C GLU A 3 8.12 -12.36 -24.56
N ILE A 4 9.08 -11.46 -24.81
CA ILE A 4 9.60 -10.52 -23.80
C ILE A 4 8.48 -9.59 -23.34
N ILE A 5 7.73 -9.02 -24.29
CA ILE A 5 6.59 -8.13 -23.99
C ILE A 5 5.55 -8.87 -23.15
N LYS A 6 5.14 -10.08 -23.54
CA LYS A 6 4.15 -10.89 -22.81
C LYS A 6 4.63 -11.23 -21.39
N ASN A 7 5.90 -11.61 -21.24
CA ASN A 7 6.49 -11.88 -19.94
C ASN A 7 6.44 -10.65 -19.03
N ARG A 8 6.74 -9.46 -19.56
CA ARG A 8 6.68 -8.20 -18.80
C ARG A 8 5.27 -7.80 -18.41
N ILE A 9 4.29 -8.01 -19.30
CA ILE A 9 2.87 -7.78 -18.98
C ILE A 9 2.46 -8.66 -17.79
N SER A 10 2.79 -9.96 -17.86
CA SER A 10 2.48 -10.91 -16.80
C SER A 10 3.17 -10.54 -15.48
N GLU A 11 4.46 -10.18 -15.54
CA GLU A 11 5.23 -9.78 -14.37
C GLU A 11 4.68 -8.51 -13.71
N CYS A 12 4.42 -7.47 -14.49
CA CYS A 12 3.83 -6.23 -13.97
C CYS A 12 2.46 -6.49 -13.35
N GLN A 13 1.63 -7.33 -13.98
CA GLN A 13 0.34 -7.73 -13.43
C GLN A 13 0.47 -8.50 -12.11
N SER A 14 1.41 -9.45 -12.03
CA SER A 14 1.69 -10.19 -10.80
C SER A 14 2.11 -9.24 -9.69
N LYS A 15 3.00 -8.29 -9.96
CA LYS A 15 3.45 -7.32 -8.97
C LYS A 15 2.33 -6.40 -8.50
N THR A 16 1.53 -5.84 -9.41
CA THR A 16 0.34 -5.06 -9.03
C THR A 16 -0.56 -5.87 -8.07
N ASN A 17 -0.82 -7.13 -8.39
CA ASN A 17 -1.64 -8.00 -7.53
C ASN A 17 -1.03 -8.22 -6.14
N ASP A 18 0.29 -8.42 -6.05
CA ASP A 18 0.99 -8.59 -4.77
C ASP A 18 0.85 -7.34 -3.89
N TYR A 19 1.09 -6.15 -4.45
CA TYR A 19 0.94 -4.88 -3.72
C TYR A 19 -0.51 -4.63 -3.32
N ASP A 20 -1.48 -4.87 -4.21
CA ASP A 20 -2.89 -4.65 -3.93
C ASP A 20 -3.45 -5.64 -2.89
N ARG A 21 -2.96 -6.89 -2.90
CA ARG A 21 -3.29 -7.88 -1.87
C ARG A 21 -2.75 -7.43 -0.53
N TRP A 22 -1.50 -6.99 -0.47
CA TRP A 22 -0.90 -6.48 0.75
C TRP A 22 -1.64 -5.28 1.32
N LEU A 23 -1.99 -4.31 0.47
CA LEU A 23 -2.79 -3.14 0.86
C LEU A 23 -4.17 -3.53 1.41
N ARG A 24 -4.80 -4.57 0.86
CA ARG A 24 -6.06 -5.12 1.39
C ARG A 24 -5.88 -5.75 2.77
N ILE A 25 -4.78 -6.49 2.98
CA ILE A 25 -4.45 -7.07 4.30
C ILE A 25 -4.27 -5.96 5.34
N LEU A 26 -3.52 -4.90 4.99
CA LEU A 26 -3.28 -3.77 5.90
C LEU A 26 -4.51 -2.93 6.21
N ARG A 27 -5.60 -3.03 5.44
CA ARG A 27 -6.84 -2.28 5.69
C ARG A 27 -7.47 -2.65 7.04
N VAL A 28 -7.43 -3.93 7.42
CA VAL A 28 -8.03 -4.43 8.66
C VAL A 28 -7.36 -3.83 9.89
N PRO A 29 -6.02 -3.97 10.10
CA PRO A 29 -5.35 -3.35 11.24
C PRO A 29 -5.45 -1.83 11.22
N ASN A 30 -5.50 -1.16 10.05
CA ASN A 30 -5.74 0.28 9.98
C ASN A 30 -7.07 0.67 10.64
N VAL A 31 -8.15 -0.02 10.29
CA VAL A 31 -9.49 0.25 10.82
C VAL A 31 -9.54 -0.03 12.32
N PHE A 32 -8.91 -1.11 12.78
CA PHE A 32 -8.87 -1.43 14.21
C PHE A 32 -8.02 -0.46 15.03
N LEU A 33 -6.81 -0.13 14.56
CA LEU A 33 -5.90 0.74 15.29
C LEU A 33 -6.37 2.20 15.30
N ILE A 34 -6.80 2.73 14.15
CA ILE A 34 -7.29 4.12 14.06
C ILE A 34 -8.71 4.20 14.61
N GLY A 35 -9.62 3.37 14.10
CA GLY A 35 -11.04 3.43 14.46
C GLY A 35 -11.31 2.96 15.88
N GLY A 36 -10.78 1.80 16.24
CA GLY A 36 -10.90 1.27 17.61
C GLY A 36 -10.14 2.11 18.63
N GLY A 37 -8.91 2.53 18.30
CA GLY A 37 -8.12 3.41 19.16
C GLY A 37 -8.79 4.76 19.42
N SER A 38 -9.27 5.43 18.36
CA SER A 38 -9.95 6.72 18.49
C SER A 38 -11.28 6.61 19.23
N LEU A 39 -12.05 5.54 19.00
CA LEU A 39 -13.32 5.32 19.69
C LEU A 39 -13.13 5.06 21.19
N LEU A 40 -12.15 4.23 21.55
CA LEU A 40 -11.80 3.96 22.94
C LEU A 40 -11.29 5.22 23.66
N ALA A 41 -10.44 6.00 22.99
CA ALA A 41 -9.96 7.28 23.51
C ALA A 41 -11.11 8.27 23.72
N PHE A 42 -12.04 8.37 22.77
CA PHE A 42 -13.21 9.25 22.86
C PHE A 42 -14.17 8.83 23.99
N LEU A 43 -14.52 7.53 24.06
CA LEU A 43 -15.43 7.02 25.09
C LEU A 43 -14.82 7.14 26.49
N GLY A 44 -13.53 6.84 26.64
CA GLY A 44 -12.80 7.05 27.90
C GLY A 44 -12.75 8.53 28.29
N GLY A 45 -12.43 9.42 27.35
CA GLY A 45 -12.44 10.88 27.59
C GLY A 45 -13.82 11.42 27.97
N ALA A 46 -14.88 10.99 27.28
CA ALA A 46 -16.26 11.38 27.59
C ALA A 46 -16.73 10.86 28.95
N ALA A 47 -16.30 9.65 29.35
CA ALA A 47 -16.59 9.09 30.66
C ALA A 47 -15.89 9.85 31.80
N ILE A 48 -14.64 10.29 31.60
CA ILE A 48 -13.90 11.16 32.51
C ILE A 48 -14.63 12.49 32.70
N ILE A 49 -15.07 13.14 31.61
CA ILE A 49 -15.80 14.43 31.66
C ILE A 49 -17.15 14.30 32.37
N SER A 50 -17.82 13.16 32.23
CA SER A 50 -19.14 12.91 32.84
C SER A 50 -19.08 12.43 34.29
N ASN A 51 -17.91 12.48 34.95
CA ASN A 51 -17.71 12.06 36.35
C ASN A 51 -18.08 10.58 36.62
N ARG A 52 -18.19 9.74 35.57
CA ARG A 52 -18.37 8.29 35.70
C ARG A 52 -17.00 7.63 35.75
N PHE A 53 -16.33 7.84 36.88
CA PHE A 53 -15.02 7.27 37.16
C PHE A 53 -15.18 5.83 37.64
N ASP A 54 -14.93 4.90 36.72
CA ASP A 54 -14.62 3.51 37.01
C ASP A 54 -13.27 3.22 36.37
N ASP A 55 -12.45 2.36 36.96
CA ASP A 55 -11.08 2.08 36.52
C ASP A 55 -11.05 1.67 35.03
N ILE A 56 -12.12 1.01 34.58
CA ILE A 56 -12.34 0.57 33.20
C ILE A 56 -12.27 1.76 32.21
N THR A 57 -12.80 2.93 32.55
CA THR A 57 -12.86 4.07 31.63
C THR A 57 -11.49 4.75 31.46
N GLY A 58 -10.67 4.77 32.52
CA GLY A 58 -9.28 5.19 32.47
C GLY A 58 -8.41 4.26 31.61
N TYR A 59 -8.59 2.94 31.75
CA TYR A 59 -7.88 1.96 30.90
C TYR A 59 -8.28 2.08 29.42
N MET A 60 -9.57 2.31 29.11
CA MET A 60 -10.03 2.52 27.73
C MET A 60 -9.36 3.75 27.07
N ALA A 61 -9.27 4.87 27.79
CA ALA A 61 -8.60 6.07 27.27
C ALA A 61 -7.11 5.82 26.99
N LEU A 62 -6.42 5.14 27.91
CA LEU A 62 -4.99 4.83 27.80
C LEU A 62 -4.70 3.87 26.64
N VAL A 63 -5.48 2.78 26.53
CA VAL A 63 -5.35 1.79 25.46
C VAL A 63 -5.67 2.43 24.10
N GLY A 64 -6.71 3.28 24.02
CA GLY A 64 -7.06 4.00 22.81
C GLY A 64 -5.95 4.94 22.31
N GLY A 65 -5.33 5.69 23.23
CA GLY A 65 -4.18 6.53 22.95
C GLY A 65 -2.94 5.74 22.50
N ALA A 66 -2.65 4.62 23.17
CA ALA A 66 -1.52 3.76 22.83
C ALA A 66 -1.67 3.12 21.43
N LEU A 67 -2.85 2.64 21.07
CA LEU A 67 -3.11 2.05 19.74
C LEU A 67 -2.96 3.08 18.62
N THR A 68 -3.45 4.31 18.84
CA THR A 68 -3.31 5.42 17.90
C THR A 68 -1.85 5.86 17.76
N GLY A 69 -1.12 5.95 18.88
CA GLY A 69 0.30 6.29 18.90
C GLY A 69 1.18 5.25 18.21
N LEU A 70 0.92 3.96 18.46
CA LEU A 70 1.62 2.85 17.81
C LEU A 70 1.39 2.85 16.29
N HIS A 71 0.16 3.13 15.84
CA HIS A 71 -0.14 3.25 14.41
C HIS A 71 0.69 4.32 13.72
N GLY A 72 0.81 5.50 14.34
CA GLY A 72 1.66 6.59 13.84
C GLY A 72 3.15 6.23 13.87
N TRP A 73 3.63 5.61 14.94
CA TRP A 73 5.03 5.21 15.08
C TRP A 73 5.46 4.18 14.02
N PHE A 74 4.60 3.21 13.69
CA PHE A 74 4.92 2.20 12.69
C PHE A 74 4.93 2.72 11.24
N GLY A 75 4.58 3.99 11.00
CA GLY A 75 4.63 4.59 9.66
C GLY A 75 3.77 3.83 8.64
N CYS A 76 2.71 3.16 9.11
CA CYS A 76 1.91 2.24 8.30
C CYS A 76 1.27 2.97 7.11
N GLU A 77 0.85 4.22 7.30
CA GLU A 77 0.32 5.07 6.24
C GLU A 77 1.37 5.42 5.17
N THR A 78 2.58 5.80 5.58
CA THR A 78 3.69 6.08 4.67
C THR A 78 4.07 4.83 3.86
N HIS A 79 4.13 3.66 4.51
CA HIS A 79 4.37 2.38 3.84
C HIS A 79 3.25 2.06 2.84
N GLN A 80 1.98 2.19 3.23
CA GLN A 80 0.84 1.98 2.36
C GLN A 80 0.85 2.94 1.16
N GLN A 81 1.19 4.21 1.36
CA GLN A 81 1.28 5.19 0.28
C GLN A 81 2.38 4.82 -0.72
N LYS A 82 3.56 4.42 -0.25
CA LYS A 82 4.63 3.91 -1.11
C LYS A 82 4.19 2.67 -1.88
N CYS A 83 3.56 1.69 -1.22
CA CYS A 83 3.00 0.51 -1.89
C CYS A 83 1.97 0.86 -2.97
N ARG A 84 1.08 1.82 -2.73
CA ARG A 84 0.11 2.30 -3.74
C ARG A 84 0.80 2.95 -4.93
N SER A 85 1.81 3.77 -4.68
CA SER A 85 2.60 4.40 -5.74
C SER A 85 3.31 3.36 -6.61
N ILE A 86 3.93 2.35 -5.99
CA ILE A 86 4.61 1.26 -6.70
C ILE A 86 3.61 0.42 -7.51
N SER A 87 2.45 0.06 -6.93
CA SER A 87 1.37 -0.65 -7.65
C SER A 87 0.89 0.13 -8.88
N ALA A 88 0.71 1.46 -8.74
CA ALA A 88 0.31 2.32 -9.85
C ALA A 88 1.38 2.37 -10.96
N GLN A 89 2.67 2.40 -10.60
CA GLN A 89 3.77 2.41 -11.57
C GLN A 89 3.88 1.07 -12.34
N TYR A 90 3.76 -0.07 -11.66
CA TYR A 90 3.67 -1.38 -12.35
C TYR A 90 2.47 -1.44 -13.30
N THR A 91 1.32 -0.91 -12.87
CA THR A 91 0.11 -0.83 -13.71
C THR A 91 0.33 0.04 -14.95
N ALA A 92 0.99 1.19 -14.79
CA ALA A 92 1.33 2.05 -15.92
C ALA A 92 2.33 1.40 -16.89
N LEU A 93 3.35 0.70 -16.38
CA LEU A 93 4.29 -0.07 -17.20
C LEU A 93 3.59 -1.20 -17.96
N LYS A 94 2.68 -1.93 -17.30
CA LYS A 94 1.84 -2.95 -17.94
C LYS A 94 1.10 -2.37 -19.14
N PHE A 95 0.41 -1.23 -18.98
CA PHE A 95 -0.33 -0.60 -20.08
C PHE A 95 0.58 -0.18 -21.24
N LYS A 96 1.82 0.27 -20.95
CA LYS A 96 2.80 0.60 -22.00
C LYS A 96 3.24 -0.66 -22.77
N TYR A 97 3.45 -1.78 -22.09
CA TYR A 97 3.78 -3.06 -22.74
C TYR A 97 2.61 -3.61 -23.56
N GLU A 98 1.37 -3.55 -23.04
CA GLU A 98 0.16 -3.94 -23.77
C GLU A 98 -0.04 -3.07 -25.01
N ALA A 99 0.16 -1.75 -24.90
CA ALA A 99 0.11 -0.85 -26.05
C ALA A 99 1.17 -1.23 -27.11
N LEU A 100 2.40 -1.53 -26.68
CA LEU A 100 3.47 -1.98 -27.57
C LEU A 100 3.18 -3.33 -28.22
N GLU A 101 2.50 -4.24 -27.52
CA GLU A 101 2.05 -5.53 -28.06
C GLU A 101 1.13 -5.33 -29.26
N LEU A 102 0.23 -4.35 -29.20
CA LEU A 102 -0.76 -4.05 -30.24
C LEU A 102 -0.20 -3.30 -31.46
N GLU A 103 1.01 -2.72 -31.35
CA GLU A 103 1.63 -2.01 -32.48
C GLU A 103 2.01 -2.98 -33.62
N LYS A 104 1.88 -2.51 -34.87
CA LYS A 104 2.20 -3.31 -36.08
C LYS A 104 3.56 -2.95 -36.69
N ASN A 105 4.15 -1.84 -36.27
CA ASN A 105 5.43 -1.34 -36.79
C ASN A 105 6.62 -1.89 -35.99
N SER A 106 7.84 -1.51 -36.37
CA SER A 106 9.04 -1.89 -35.62
C SER A 106 8.94 -1.52 -34.14
N LYS A 107 9.02 -2.53 -33.26
CA LYS A 107 8.86 -2.41 -31.80
C LYS A 107 10.19 -2.25 -31.07
N GLU A 108 11.31 -2.42 -31.76
CA GLU A 108 12.61 -2.68 -31.14
C GLU A 108 13.13 -1.51 -30.30
N GLU A 109 13.07 -0.29 -30.85
CA GLU A 109 13.51 0.92 -30.14
C GLU A 109 12.59 1.25 -28.95
N LYS A 110 11.27 1.10 -29.14
CA LYS A 110 10.27 1.30 -28.08
C LYS A 110 10.42 0.28 -26.97
N LEU A 111 10.65 -0.99 -27.32
CA LEU A 111 10.90 -2.05 -26.35
C LEU A 111 12.16 -1.76 -25.54
N LYS A 112 13.25 -1.35 -26.21
CA LYS A 112 14.51 -1.01 -25.53
C LYS A 112 14.33 0.15 -24.54
N SER A 113 13.62 1.21 -24.94
CA SER A 113 13.30 2.33 -24.05
C SER A 113 12.43 1.89 -22.87
N LEU A 114 11.47 0.99 -23.11
CA LEU A 114 10.55 0.53 -22.07
C LEU A 114 11.22 -0.44 -21.08
N GLU A 115 12.13 -1.29 -21.55
CA GLU A 115 12.98 -2.12 -20.68
C GLU A 115 13.91 -1.27 -19.82
N GLN A 116 14.45 -0.17 -20.37
CA GLN A 116 15.25 0.77 -19.57
C GLN A 116 14.42 1.44 -18.47
N GLN A 117 13.23 1.96 -18.80
CA GLN A 117 12.30 2.50 -17.79
C GLN A 117 11.94 1.48 -16.72
N TYR A 118 11.70 0.23 -17.14
CA TYR A 118 11.39 -0.88 -16.23
C TYR A 118 12.58 -1.16 -15.30
N ALA A 119 13.79 -1.25 -15.82
CA ALA A 119 15.00 -1.50 -15.04
C ALA A 119 15.30 -0.37 -14.04
N GLU A 120 15.19 0.88 -14.49
CA GLU A 120 15.34 2.06 -13.62
C GLU A 120 14.31 2.04 -12.49
N PHE A 121 13.04 1.80 -12.82
CA PHE A 121 11.97 1.69 -11.82
C PHE A 121 12.26 0.59 -10.80
N VAL A 122 12.54 -0.64 -11.26
CA VAL A 122 12.77 -1.80 -10.38
C VAL A 122 13.98 -1.59 -9.48
N SER A 123 15.04 -0.95 -10.00
CA SER A 123 16.21 -0.60 -9.19
C SER A 123 15.91 0.44 -8.10
N GLY A 124 14.90 1.29 -8.33
CA GLY A 124 14.43 2.30 -7.39
C GLY A 124 13.37 1.81 -6.39
N VAL A 125 12.86 0.58 -6.52
CA VAL A 125 11.87 0.03 -5.57
C VAL A 125 12.54 -0.30 -4.23
N ASP A 126 12.28 0.54 -3.23
CA ASP A 126 12.80 0.42 -1.86
C ASP A 126 11.81 -0.26 -0.89
N VAL A 127 10.54 -0.41 -1.31
CA VAL A 127 9.46 -0.95 -0.47
C VAL A 127 8.85 -2.19 -1.09
N LYS A 128 8.72 -3.25 -0.29
CA LYS A 128 8.11 -4.53 -0.68
C LYS A 128 6.89 -4.84 0.19
N PRO A 129 5.87 -5.51 -0.37
CA PRO A 129 4.82 -6.11 0.43
C PRO A 129 5.41 -7.26 1.27
N TRP A 130 4.95 -7.41 2.52
CA TRP A 130 5.47 -8.41 3.46
C TRP A 130 4.64 -9.69 3.35
N VAL A 131 4.62 -10.26 2.15
CA VAL A 131 3.86 -11.48 1.81
C VAL A 131 4.72 -12.71 2.02
#